data_AF-A0A3D1AQF5-F1
#
_entry.id   AF-A0A3D1AQF5-F1
#
_cell.length_a   1.000
_cell.length_b   1.000
_cell.length_c   1.000
_cell.angle_alpha   90.00
_cell.angle_beta   90.00
_cell.angle_gamma   90.00
#
_symmetry.space_group_name_H-M   'P 1'
#
loop_
_entity.id
_entity.type
_entity.pdbx_description
1 polymer ?
#
loop_
_entity_poly.entity_id
_entity_poly.type
_entity_poly.pdbx_seq_one_letter_code
_entity_poly.pdbx_strand_id
1 'polypeptide(L)'
;MLKPTEKIWHNGKFIAWDDARIHVLSHVVSYGSSVFEGIRCYATANGPAVFRLPEHVRRMVDSAKIYRMDTSAFTREQLTQAILELVSINGLPSCYIRPLALRGYGEIGVNGVK
;
A
#
# COMPACT_ATOMS: atom_id res chain seq x y z
N MET A 1 18.57 -2.34 -7.80
CA MET A 1 17.72 -3.55 -7.82
C MET A 1 16.89 -3.58 -6.55
N LEU A 2 15.62 -3.97 -6.61
CA LEU A 2 14.75 -4.04 -5.43
C LEU A 2 15.13 -5.28 -4.59
N LYS A 3 15.32 -5.14 -3.28
CA LYS A 3 15.60 -6.27 -2.39
C LYS A 3 14.28 -6.77 -1.79
N PRO A 4 13.90 -8.06 -1.99
CA PRO A 4 12.72 -8.62 -1.35
C PRO A 4 12.79 -8.50 0.17
N THR A 5 11.64 -8.21 0.78
CA THR A 5 11.41 -8.32 2.23
C THR A 5 10.70 -9.64 2.53
N GLU A 6 10.60 -10.05 3.80
CA GLU A 6 9.94 -11.31 4.14
C GLU A 6 8.43 -11.25 3.92
N LYS A 7 7.81 -10.15 4.38
CA LYS A 7 6.37 -9.94 4.33
C LYS A 7 5.99 -8.73 3.49
N ILE A 8 4.83 -8.83 2.86
CA ILE A 8 4.05 -7.74 2.25
C ILE A 8 2.69 -7.69 2.94
N TRP A 9 2.21 -6.48 3.23
CA TRP A 9 0.82 -6.32 3.66
C TRP A 9 -0.09 -6.29 2.42
N HIS A 10 -1.12 -7.14 2.39
CA HIS A 10 -2.06 -7.27 1.30
C HIS A 10 -3.47 -7.54 1.83
N ASN A 11 -4.38 -6.56 1.68
CA ASN A 11 -5.79 -6.64 2.06
C ASN A 11 -6.02 -7.20 3.48
N GLY A 12 -5.32 -6.63 4.47
CA GLY A 12 -5.49 -6.99 5.89
C GLY A 12 -4.65 -8.19 6.36
N LYS A 13 -3.78 -8.76 5.51
CA LYS A 13 -2.92 -9.90 5.86
C LYS A 13 -1.47 -9.64 5.48
N PHE A 14 -0.55 -10.22 6.25
CA PHE A 14 0.87 -10.29 5.88
C PHE A 14 1.12 -11.57 5.08
N ILE A 15 1.45 -11.42 3.82
CA ILE A 15 1.76 -12.52 2.88
C ILE A 15 3.25 -12.57 2.60
N ALA A 16 3.75 -13.70 2.06
CA ALA A 16 5.13 -13.75 1.58
C ALA A 16 5.31 -12.81 0.38
N TRP A 17 6.52 -12.30 0.19
CA TRP A 17 6.84 -11.43 -0.95
C TRP A 17 6.40 -12.01 -2.29
N ASP A 18 6.70 -13.29 -2.52
CA ASP A 18 6.42 -13.95 -3.80
C ASP A 18 4.94 -14.24 -4.06
N ASP A 19 4.09 -14.08 -3.03
CA ASP A 19 2.64 -14.23 -3.12
C ASP A 19 1.94 -12.92 -3.52
N ALA A 20 2.65 -11.79 -3.50
CA ALA A 20 2.12 -10.48 -3.89
C ALA A 20 1.95 -10.38 -5.42
N ARG A 21 0.94 -11.07 -5.95
CA ARG A 21 0.64 -11.19 -7.39
C ARG A 21 -0.72 -10.61 -7.72
N ILE A 22 -0.85 -10.11 -8.95
CA ILE A 22 -2.13 -9.75 -9.57
C ILE A 22 -2.31 -10.54 -10.86
N HIS A 23 -3.55 -10.81 -11.26
CA HIS A 23 -3.83 -11.42 -12.56
C HIS A 23 -3.54 -10.42 -13.68
N VAL A 24 -3.08 -10.89 -14.85
CA VAL A 24 -2.74 -10.03 -16.01
C VAL A 24 -3.94 -9.21 -16.53
N LEU A 25 -5.15 -9.68 -16.26
CA LEU A 25 -6.41 -9.03 -16.61
C LEU A 25 -6.94 -8.09 -15.51
N SER A 26 -6.12 -7.79 -14.49
CA SER A 26 -6.51 -6.80 -13.48
C SER A 26 -6.66 -5.43 -14.13
N HIS A 27 -7.72 -4.69 -13.81
CA HIS A 27 -8.06 -3.43 -14.48
C HIS A 27 -6.88 -2.42 -14.48
N VAL A 28 -6.08 -2.40 -13.41
CA VAL A 28 -4.87 -1.57 -13.32
C VAL A 28 -3.84 -1.81 -14.43
N VAL A 29 -3.74 -3.04 -14.95
CA VAL A 29 -2.76 -3.41 -15.98
C VAL A 29 -3.08 -2.71 -17.31
N SER A 30 -4.36 -2.65 -17.69
CA SER A 30 -4.80 -2.05 -18.95
C SER A 30 -5.06 -0.54 -18.84
N TYR A 31 -5.46 -0.05 -17.66
CA TYR A 31 -6.01 1.30 -17.51
C TYR A 31 -5.30 2.17 -16.46
N GLY A 32 -4.22 1.69 -15.84
CA GLY A 32 -3.41 2.47 -14.89
C GLY A 32 -4.16 2.87 -13.61
N SER A 33 -5.25 2.18 -13.28
CA SER A 33 -6.19 2.56 -12.23
C SER A 33 -5.68 2.26 -10.81
N SER A 34 -4.74 3.06 -10.35
CA SER A 34 -4.13 2.93 -9.02
C SER A 34 -3.73 4.28 -8.43
N VAL A 35 -3.62 4.32 -7.11
CA VAL A 35 -3.01 5.40 -6.36
C VAL A 35 -1.95 4.82 -5.42
N PHE A 36 -0.87 5.56 -5.17
CA PHE A 36 0.21 5.09 -4.33
C PHE A 36 0.81 6.23 -3.50
N GLU A 37 1.55 5.85 -2.47
CA GLU A 37 2.34 6.77 -1.66
C GLU A 37 3.82 6.41 -1.66
N GLY A 38 4.65 7.40 -1.36
CA GLY A 38 6.08 7.21 -1.13
C GLY A 38 6.44 7.68 0.26
N ILE A 39 6.66 6.75 1.18
CA ILE A 39 6.90 7.05 2.59
C ILE A 39 8.31 6.58 2.97
N ARG A 40 8.98 7.33 3.83
CA ARG A 40 10.32 6.99 4.33
C ARG A 40 10.29 6.62 5.80
N CYS A 41 10.95 5.53 6.13
CA CYS A 41 11.35 5.18 7.48
C CYS A 41 12.85 5.42 7.65
N TYR A 42 13.23 6.01 8.78
CA TYR A 42 14.62 6.32 9.12
C TYR A 42 14.99 5.69 10.45
N ALA A 43 16.25 5.27 10.56
CA ALA A 43 16.83 4.85 11.82
C ALA A 43 16.98 6.09 12.71
N THR A 44 16.56 5.98 13.96
CA THR A 44 16.73 7.02 14.97
C THR A 44 17.34 6.41 16.23
N ALA A 45 17.75 7.26 17.18
CA ALA A 45 18.28 6.79 18.47
C ALA A 45 17.28 5.93 19.26
N ASN A 46 15.97 6.08 19.02
CA ASN A 46 14.90 5.36 19.70
C ASN A 46 14.30 4.22 18.86
N GLY A 47 14.96 3.83 17.77
CA GLY A 47 14.49 2.85 16.81
C GLY A 47 13.95 3.46 15.50
N PRO A 48 13.43 2.63 14.58
CA PRO A 48 12.97 3.08 13.28
C PRO A 48 11.71 3.96 13.39
N ALA A 49 11.69 5.10 12.71
CA ALA A 49 10.57 6.04 12.71
C ALA A 49 10.09 6.36 11.30
N VAL A 50 8.77 6.32 11.08
CA VAL A 50 8.15 6.66 9.79
C VAL A 50 7.81 8.14 9.77
N PHE A 51 8.39 8.89 8.83
CA PHE A 51 8.25 10.33 8.78
C PHE A 51 6.91 10.75 8.19
N ARG A 52 6.15 11.59 8.92
CA ARG A 52 4.87 12.18 8.49
C ARG A 52 3.82 11.16 8.03
N LEU A 53 3.77 10.01 8.71
CA LEU A 53 2.89 8.91 8.36
C LEU A 53 1.39 9.32 8.29
N PRO A 54 0.83 10.07 9.25
CA PRO A 54 -0.58 10.47 9.18
C PRO A 54 -0.91 11.29 7.93
N GLU A 55 -0.03 12.20 7.50
CA GLU A 55 -0.27 13.01 6.31
C GLU A 55 -0.17 12.21 5.01
N HIS A 56 0.75 11.25 4.94
CA HIS A 56 0.85 10.33 3.81
C HIS A 56 -0.40 9.45 3.70
N VAL A 57 -0.86 8.86 4.80
CA VAL A 57 -2.08 8.02 4.81
C VAL A 57 -3.31 8.83 4.45
N ARG A 58 -3.44 10.06 4.98
CA ARG A 58 -4.52 10.98 4.57
C ARG A 58 -4.47 11.23 3.06
N ARG A 59 -3.31 11.57 2.51
CA ARG A 59 -3.15 11.87 1.08
C ARG A 59 -3.44 10.66 0.19
N MET A 60 -3.10 9.45 0.63
CA MET A 60 -3.47 8.22 -0.08
C MET A 60 -4.99 8.07 -0.19
N VAL A 61 -5.71 8.24 0.92
CA VAL A 61 -7.18 8.15 0.96
C VAL A 61 -7.82 9.28 0.14
N ASP A 62 -7.29 10.50 0.23
CA ASP A 62 -7.78 11.62 -0.59
C ASP A 62 -7.55 11.37 -2.08
N SER A 63 -6.41 10.78 -2.46
CA SER A 63 -6.12 10.39 -3.85
C SER A 63 -7.08 9.30 -4.35
N ALA A 64 -7.35 8.29 -3.51
CA ALA A 64 -8.33 7.26 -3.81
C ALA A 64 -9.74 7.85 -4.01
N LYS A 65 -10.12 8.83 -3.19
CA LYS A 65 -11.40 9.56 -3.30
C LYS A 65 -11.52 10.32 -4.62
N ILE A 66 -10.47 11.04 -5.04
CA ILE A 66 -10.42 11.73 -6.36
C ILE A 66 -10.67 10.73 -7.49
N TYR A 67 -10.11 9.53 -7.35
CA TYR A 67 -10.22 8.47 -8.34
C TYR A 67 -11.47 7.59 -8.18
N ARG A 68 -12.38 7.93 -7.26
CA ARG A 68 -13.60 7.19 -6.94
C ARG A 68 -13.33 5.71 -6.63
N MET A 69 -12.27 5.45 -5.86
CA MET A 69 -11.97 4.12 -5.34
C MET A 69 -12.60 3.99 -3.96
N ASP A 70 -13.32 2.89 -3.72
CA ASP A 70 -13.81 2.57 -2.39
C ASP A 70 -12.65 2.07 -1.52
N THR A 71 -12.36 2.81 -0.45
CA THR A 71 -11.36 2.45 0.57
C THR A 71 -11.98 2.15 1.92
N SER A 72 -13.31 1.99 2.00
CA SER A 72 -14.05 1.80 3.26
C SER A 72 -13.67 0.52 4.00
N ALA A 73 -13.05 -0.45 3.32
CA ALA A 73 -12.57 -1.69 3.92
C ALA A 73 -11.52 -1.48 5.03
N PHE A 74 -10.79 -0.35 5.02
CA PHE A 74 -9.77 -0.05 6.02
C PHE A 74 -9.83 1.42 6.46
N THR A 75 -9.82 1.67 7.77
CA THR A 75 -9.69 3.04 8.29
C THR A 75 -8.26 3.57 8.15
N ARG A 76 -8.09 4.88 8.27
CA ARG A 76 -6.76 5.51 8.22
C ARG A 76 -5.86 5.01 9.36
N GLU A 77 -6.45 4.74 10.51
CA GLU A 77 -5.76 4.20 11.68
C GLU A 77 -5.30 2.76 11.42
N GLN A 78 -6.14 1.92 10.80
CA GLN A 78 -5.76 0.56 10.41
C GLN A 78 -4.62 0.56 9.37
N LEU A 79 -4.68 1.45 8.38
CA LEU A 79 -3.61 1.60 7.38
C LEU A 79 -2.30 2.08 8.02
N THR A 80 -2.39 3.03 8.94
CA THR A 80 -1.25 3.53 9.71
C THR A 80 -0.60 2.40 10.50
N GLN A 81 -1.41 1.62 11.23
CA GLN A 81 -0.91 0.49 12.02
C GLN A 81 -0.29 -0.60 11.14
N ALA A 82 -0.92 -0.94 10.02
CA ALA A 82 -0.41 -1.91 9.06
C ALA A 82 0.97 -1.52 8.51
N ILE A 83 1.20 -0.23 8.24
CA ILE A 83 2.49 0.28 7.78
C ILE A 83 3.57 0.13 8.86
N LEU A 84 3.26 0.52 10.10
CA LEU A 84 4.20 0.40 11.23
C LEU A 84 4.56 -1.06 11.52
N GLU A 85 3.54 -1.93 11.54
CA GLU A 85 3.72 -3.37 11.76
C GLU A 85 4.50 -4.02 10.62
N LEU A 86 4.27 -3.64 9.37
CA LEU A 86 5.05 -4.12 8.22
C LEU A 86 6.53 -3.79 8.33
N VAL A 87 6.88 -2.58 8.78
CA VAL A 87 8.27 -2.18 9.00
C VAL A 87 8.90 -3.00 10.13
N SER A 88 8.15 -3.20 11.22
CA SER A 88 8.57 -3.98 12.39
C SER A 88 8.82 -5.44 12.05
N ILE A 89 7.86 -6.12 11.41
CA ILE A 89 7.95 -7.55 11.03
C ILE A 89 9.14 -7.81 10.11
N ASN A 90 9.41 -6.90 9.18
CA ASN A 90 10.55 -7.04 8.27
C ASN A 90 11.90 -6.59 8.89
N GLY A 91 11.91 -6.10 10.13
CA GLY A 91 13.13 -5.74 10.86
C GLY A 91 13.96 -4.64 10.17
N LEU A 92 13.33 -3.73 9.43
CA LEU A 92 14.05 -2.76 8.61
C LEU A 92 14.40 -1.49 9.42
N PRO A 93 15.69 -1.17 9.63
CA PRO A 93 16.06 0.02 10.39
C PRO A 93 15.82 1.32 9.61
N SER A 94 15.81 1.24 8.28
CA SER A 94 15.51 2.34 7.37
C SER A 94 15.01 1.75 6.06
N CYS A 95 13.93 2.29 5.51
CA CYS A 95 13.36 1.78 4.27
C CYS A 95 12.50 2.82 3.56
N TYR A 96 12.14 2.47 2.33
CA TYR A 96 11.10 3.14 1.58
C TYR A 96 9.86 2.24 1.58
N ILE A 97 8.71 2.80 1.95
CA ILE A 97 7.43 2.11 2.04
C ILE A 97 6.57 2.61 0.88
N ARG A 98 5.94 1.67 0.15
CA ARG A 98 5.12 1.94 -1.03
C ARG A 98 3.70 1.40 -0.82
N PRO A 99 2.85 2.07 -0.02
CA PRO A 99 1.43 1.74 0.01
C PRO A 99 0.82 1.97 -1.38
N LEU A 100 -0.05 1.07 -1.82
CA LEU A 100 -0.67 1.12 -3.14
C LEU A 100 -2.09 0.56 -3.07
N ALA A 101 -3.04 1.29 -3.64
CA ALA A 101 -4.40 0.82 -3.87
C ALA A 101 -4.63 0.75 -5.39
N LEU A 102 -5.17 -0.37 -5.87
CA LEU A 102 -5.41 -0.63 -7.28
C LEU A 102 -6.80 -1.23 -7.51
N ARG A 103 -7.35 -1.07 -8.72
CA ARG A 103 -8.51 -1.88 -9.16
C ARG A 103 -8.00 -3.24 -9.65
N GLY A 104 -8.49 -4.29 -9.00
CA GLY A 104 -8.06 -5.67 -9.23
C GLY A 104 -8.73 -6.33 -10.44
N TYR A 105 -8.75 -7.66 -10.44
CA TYR A 105 -9.40 -8.49 -11.45
C TYR A 105 -10.93 -8.46 -11.28
N GLY A 106 -11.66 -8.48 -12.41
CA GLY A 106 -13.11 -8.33 -12.45
C GLY A 106 -13.58 -7.94 -13.84
N GLU A 107 -14.47 -6.96 -13.93
CA GLU A 107 -14.93 -6.43 -15.22
C GLU A 107 -13.80 -5.72 -15.98
N ILE A 108 -13.66 -6.05 -17.27
CA ILE A 108 -12.61 -5.53 -18.17
C ILE A 108 -13.09 -4.26 -18.91
N GLY A 109 -14.29 -3.76 -18.58
CA GLY A 109 -14.79 -2.50 -19.13
C GLY A 109 -14.00 -1.29 -18.64
N VAL A 110 -13.94 -0.23 -19.47
CA VAL A 110 -13.29 1.05 -19.10
C VAL A 110 -13.94 1.69 -17.87
N ASN A 111 -15.23 1.45 -17.66
CA ASN A 111 -15.96 1.88 -16.48
C ASN A 111 -15.56 1.00 -15.28
N GLY A 112 -14.44 1.33 -14.65
CA GLY A 112 -13.95 0.67 -13.43
C GLY A 112 -14.71 1.06 -12.15
N VAL A 113 -15.94 1.59 -12.26
CA VAL A 113 -16.76 2.04 -11.12
C VAL A 113 -18.01 1.16 -11.06
N LYS A 114 -18.23 0.51 -9.92
CA LYS A 114 -19.58 0.27 -9.40
C LYS A 114 -19.90 1.38 -8.42
#